data_AF-A0A1J4WRI3-F1
#
_entry.id   AF-A0A1J4WRI3-F1
#
_cell.length_a   1.000
_cell.length_b   1.000
_cell.length_c   1.000
_cell.angle_alpha   90.00
_cell.angle_beta   90.00
_cell.angle_gamma   90.00
#
_symmetry.space_group_name_H-M   'P 1'
#
loop_
_entity.id
_entity.type
_entity.pdbx_description
1 polymer ?
#
loop_
_entity_poly.entity_id
_entity_poly.type
_entity_poly.pdbx_seq_one_letter_code
_entity_poly.pdbx_strand_id
1 'polypeptide(L)'
;MAIIVEEEKKRISWFEITVVIAILLFLGMATYYLFFKPVPGMERIIVAPELESISKVSKITLDVASVTDSPVYKSLIRQIQDSNLGVFGRPNPFASF
;
A
#
# COMPACT_ATOMS: atom_id res chain seq x y z
N MET A 1 51.92 -56.32 7.36
CA MET A 1 52.11 -54.90 6.99
C MET A 1 50.77 -54.22 7.11
N ALA A 2 50.69 -53.14 7.89
CA ALA A 2 49.48 -52.32 7.98
C ALA A 2 49.68 -51.07 7.12
N ILE A 3 48.73 -50.80 6.23
CA ILE A 3 48.69 -49.56 5.44
C ILE A 3 47.97 -48.54 6.31
N ILE A 4 48.69 -47.50 6.73
CA ILE A 4 48.11 -46.35 7.42
C ILE A 4 47.64 -45.42 6.33
N VAL A 5 46.32 -45.32 6.14
CA VAL A 5 45.70 -44.31 5.28
C VAL A 5 45.52 -43.07 6.14
N GLU A 6 46.42 -42.10 5.99
CA GLU A 6 46.21 -40.76 6.54
C GLU A 6 45.15 -40.06 5.68
N GLU A 7 43.94 -39.92 6.21
CA GLU A 7 42.94 -39.04 5.61
C GLU A 7 43.45 -37.59 5.62
N GLU A 8 43.62 -37.01 4.43
CA GLU A 8 43.82 -35.57 4.28
C GLU A 8 42.59 -34.85 4.83
N LYS A 9 42.63 -34.48 6.11
CA LYS A 9 41.65 -33.57 6.70
C LYS A 9 41.82 -32.23 6.00
N LYS A 10 40.98 -31.95 5.01
CA LYS A 10 40.86 -30.64 4.38
C LYS A 10 40.54 -29.62 5.48
N ARG A 11 41.57 -28.94 5.98
CA ARG A 11 41.43 -27.92 7.00
C ARG A 11 40.80 -26.72 6.31
N ILE A 12 39.49 -26.56 6.46
CA ILE A 12 38.81 -25.34 6.04
C ILE A 12 39.47 -24.18 6.77
N SER A 13 40.02 -23.25 6.01
CA SER A 13 40.68 -22.09 6.59
C SER A 13 39.60 -21.16 7.16
N TRP A 14 39.72 -20.80 8.44
CA TRP A 14 38.85 -19.80 9.06
C TRP A 14 38.85 -18.46 8.30
N PHE A 15 39.94 -18.17 7.59
CA PHE A 15 40.03 -17.02 6.70
C PHE A 15 39.06 -17.14 5.51
N GLU A 16 38.97 -18.30 4.87
CA GLU A 16 38.04 -18.54 3.75
C GLU A 16 36.59 -18.37 4.19
N ILE A 17 36.23 -18.91 5.37
CA ILE A 17 34.89 -18.74 5.95
C ILE A 17 34.58 -17.25 6.17
N THR A 18 35.55 -16.50 6.71
CA THR A 18 35.36 -15.07 6.99
C THR A 18 35.15 -14.27 5.71
N VAL A 19 35.90 -14.57 4.66
CA VAL A 19 35.74 -13.94 3.34
C VAL A 19 34.36 -14.22 2.75
N VAL A 20 33.89 -15.46 2.80
CA VAL A 20 32.55 -15.83 2.31
C VAL A 20 31.45 -15.08 3.08
N ILE A 21 31.57 -14.99 4.41
CA ILE A 21 30.61 -14.24 5.24
C ILE A 21 30.62 -12.75 4.89
N ALA A 22 31.79 -12.15 4.68
CA ALA A 22 31.91 -10.74 4.31
C ALA A 22 31.24 -10.46 2.95
N ILE A 23 31.41 -11.34 1.97
CA ILE A 23 30.75 -11.24 0.66
C ILE A 23 29.23 -11.33 0.81
N LEU A 24 28.73 -12.28 1.60
CA LEU A 24 27.29 -12.44 1.84
C LEU A 24 26.68 -11.21 2.53
N LEU A 25 27.37 -10.66 3.54
CA LEU A 25 26.94 -9.43 4.20
C LEU A 25 26.91 -8.24 3.23
N PHE A 26 27.94 -8.10 2.39
CA PHE A 26 28.00 -7.05 1.40
C PHE A 26 26.86 -7.14 0.38
N LEU A 27 26.59 -8.33 -0.17
CA LEU A 27 25.47 -8.55 -1.08
C LEU A 27 24.12 -8.27 -0.39
N GLY A 28 23.95 -8.73 0.84
CA GLY A 28 22.74 -8.50 1.62
C GLY A 28 22.49 -7.01 1.85
N MET A 29 23.52 -6.27 2.26
CA MET A 29 23.44 -4.83 2.43
C MET A 29 23.17 -4.11 1.12
N ALA A 30 23.88 -4.44 0.04
CA ALA A 30 23.66 -3.82 -1.27
C ALA A 30 22.22 -4.00 -1.75
N THR A 31 21.70 -5.23 -1.63
CA THR A 31 20.31 -5.56 -1.98
C THR A 31 19.32 -4.80 -1.11
N TYR A 32 19.55 -4.77 0.21
CA TYR A 32 18.71 -4.01 1.13
C TYR A 32 18.66 -2.52 0.78
N TYR A 33 19.82 -1.93 0.48
CA TYR A 33 19.91 -0.52 0.11
C TYR A 33 19.27 -0.21 -1.25
N LEU A 34 19.35 -1.14 -2.21
CA LEU A 34 18.76 -0.94 -3.53
C LEU A 34 17.22 -1.02 -3.52
N PHE A 35 16.66 -1.95 -2.75
CA PHE A 35 15.23 -2.27 -2.81
C PHE A 35 14.41 -1.71 -1.65
N PHE A 36 14.97 -1.62 -0.44
CA PHE A 36 14.20 -1.32 0.77
C PHE A 36 14.54 0.03 1.39
N LYS A 37 15.71 0.60 1.08
CA LYS A 37 16.03 1.94 1.58
C LYS A 37 15.19 2.97 0.80
N PRO A 38 14.35 3.76 1.49
CA PRO A 38 13.57 4.80 0.82
C PRO A 38 14.52 5.79 0.15
N VAL A 39 14.39 5.91 -1.17
CA VAL A 39 15.15 6.90 -1.96
C VAL A 39 14.43 8.24 -1.81
N PRO A 40 15.04 9.24 -1.15
CA PRO A 40 14.40 10.54 -1.00
C PRO A 40 14.18 11.14 -2.39
N GLY A 41 12.92 11.41 -2.74
CA GLY A 41 12.52 12.02 -4.00
C GLY A 41 11.75 11.13 -4.99
N MET A 42 11.69 9.81 -4.80
CA MET A 42 10.86 8.93 -5.66
C MET A 42 9.35 8.99 -5.32
N GLU A 43 9.00 9.43 -4.12
CA GLU A 43 7.61 9.57 -3.66
C GLU A 43 6.78 10.52 -4.55
N ARG A 44 7.41 11.56 -5.11
CA ARG A 44 6.75 12.52 -6.01
C ARG A 44 6.40 11.95 -7.39
N ILE A 45 7.03 10.85 -7.81
CA ILE A 45 6.81 10.27 -9.14
C ILE A 45 5.67 9.24 -9.10
N ILE A 46 5.47 8.58 -7.95
CA ILE A 46 4.48 7.50 -7.79
C ILE A 46 3.08 8.05 -7.49
N VAL A 47 2.99 9.19 -6.82
CA VAL A 47 1.70 9.85 -6.57
C VAL A 47 1.41 10.76 -7.75
N ALA A 48 0.55 10.29 -8.68
CA ALA A 48 0.00 11.18 -9.70
C ALA A 48 -0.57 12.44 -9.02
N PRO A 49 -0.33 13.66 -9.53
CA PRO A 49 -0.81 14.90 -8.92
C PRO A 49 -2.33 14.88 -8.62
N GLU A 50 -3.07 14.11 -9.40
CA GLU A 50 -4.50 13.84 -9.27
C GLU A 50 -4.86 13.07 -7.99
N LEU A 51 -4.02 12.14 -7.53
CA LEU A 51 -4.24 11.40 -6.27
C LEU A 51 -4.02 12.30 -5.05
N GLU A 52 -3.08 13.24 -5.14
CA GLU A 52 -2.87 14.24 -4.07
C GLU A 52 -4.09 15.17 -3.95
N SER A 53 -4.71 15.57 -5.07
CA SER A 53 -5.92 16.41 -5.05
C SER A 53 -7.15 15.66 -4.51
N ILE A 54 -7.33 14.37 -4.84
CA ILE A 54 -8.40 13.54 -4.28
C ILE A 54 -8.27 13.40 -2.75
N SER A 55 -7.05 13.24 -2.24
CA SER A 55 -6.80 13.19 -0.80
C SER A 55 -7.12 14.49 -0.06
N LYS A 56 -7.08 15.63 -0.78
CA LYS A 56 -7.48 16.94 -0.24
C LYS A 56 -9.01 17.02 -0.15
N VAL A 57 -9.73 16.52 -1.16
CA VAL A 57 -11.20 16.48 -1.15
C VAL A 57 -11.73 15.58 -0.04
N SER A 58 -11.11 14.43 0.22
CA SER A 58 -11.55 13.51 1.27
C SER A 58 -11.36 14.04 2.70
N LYS A 59 -10.54 15.08 2.88
CA LYS A 59 -10.26 15.71 4.18
C LYS A 59 -11.10 16.96 4.42
N ILE A 60 -11.98 17.33 3.49
CA ILE A 60 -12.88 18.46 3.66
C ILE A 60 -13.96 18.05 4.66
N THR A 61 -13.92 18.65 5.84
CA THR A 61 -15.02 18.57 6.81
C THR A 61 -16.12 19.52 6.34
N LEU A 62 -17.21 18.97 5.80
CA LEU A 62 -18.37 19.76 5.38
C LEU A 62 -19.21 20.13 6.62
N ASP A 63 -19.25 21.41 6.96
CA ASP A 63 -20.18 21.92 7.97
C ASP A 63 -21.57 22.10 7.34
N VAL A 64 -22.33 21.02 7.31
CA VAL A 64 -23.69 21.00 6.76
C VAL A 64 -24.63 21.91 7.56
N ALA A 65 -24.39 22.06 8.87
CA ALA A 65 -25.23 22.88 9.75
C ALA A 65 -25.21 24.35 9.32
N SER A 66 -24.05 24.86 8.90
CA SER A 66 -23.94 26.24 8.38
C SER A 66 -24.88 26.55 7.21
N VAL A 67 -25.19 25.54 6.38
CA VAL A 67 -26.07 25.68 5.22
C VAL A 67 -27.53 25.45 5.63
N THR A 68 -27.80 24.34 6.35
CA THR A 68 -29.17 23.95 6.71
C THR A 68 -29.81 24.88 7.73
N ASP A 69 -29.02 25.53 8.58
CA ASP A 69 -29.53 26.49 9.56
C ASP A 69 -29.69 27.90 9.03
N SER A 70 -29.19 28.18 7.83
CA SER A 70 -29.29 29.51 7.24
C SER A 70 -30.75 29.92 7.01
N PRO A 71 -31.10 31.19 7.28
CA PRO A 71 -32.46 31.70 7.05
C PRO A 71 -32.83 31.66 5.55
N VAL A 72 -31.83 31.77 4.67
CA VAL A 72 -32.00 31.65 3.22
C VAL A 72 -32.36 30.22 2.83
N TYR A 73 -31.67 29.21 3.36
CA TYR A 73 -32.00 27.81 3.06
C TYR A 73 -33.40 27.43 3.57
N LYS A 74 -33.76 27.91 4.77
CA LYS A 74 -35.08 27.65 5.39
C LYS A 74 -36.24 28.34 4.68
N SER A 75 -35.98 29.41 3.93
CA SER A 75 -37.02 30.11 3.14
C SER A 75 -37.23 29.50 1.75
N LEU A 76 -36.34 28.61 1.30
CA LEU A 76 -36.51 27.89 0.03
C LEU A 76 -37.65 26.90 0.13
N ILE A 77 -38.66 27.09 -0.72
CA ILE A 77 -39.73 26.10 -0.89
C ILE A 77 -39.13 24.89 -1.60
N ARG A 78 -39.29 23.71 -1.00
CA ARG A 78 -38.87 22.45 -1.60
C ARG A 78 -39.66 22.21 -2.89
N GLN A 79 -39.07 22.50 -4.04
CA GLN A 79 -39.70 22.34 -5.36
C GLN A 79 -39.69 20.90 -5.89
N ILE A 80 -38.97 20.00 -5.24
CA ILE A 80 -38.76 18.63 -5.71
C ILE A 80 -39.51 17.69 -4.77
N GLN A 81 -40.38 16.86 -5.34
CA GLN A 81 -41.05 15.78 -4.62
C GLN A 81 -39.99 14.84 -4.04
N ASP A 82 -40.23 14.30 -2.85
CA ASP A 82 -39.37 13.25 -2.28
C ASP A 82 -39.18 12.14 -3.31
N SER A 83 -37.92 11.75 -3.55
CA SER A 83 -37.65 10.60 -4.40
C SER A 83 -38.17 9.36 -3.66
N ASN A 84 -39.35 8.90 -4.06
CA ASN A 84 -39.79 7.57 -3.66
C ASN A 84 -38.78 6.57 -4.19
N LEU A 85 -38.25 5.73 -3.30
CA LEU A 85 -37.50 4.55 -3.69
C LEU A 85 -38.46 3.70 -4.54
N GLY A 86 -38.25 3.73 -5.86
CA GLY A 86 -38.91 2.79 -6.76
C GLY A 86 -38.58 1.36 -6.32
N VAL A 87 -39.40 0.40 -6.74
CA VAL A 87 -39.11 -1.02 -6.47
C VAL A 87 -37.81 -1.38 -7.20
N PHE A 88 -36.71 -1.47 -6.45
CA PHE A 88 -35.40 -1.83 -6.99
C PHE A 88 -35.34 -3.34 -7.19
N GLY A 89 -35.32 -3.75 -8.46
CA GLY A 89 -35.14 -5.15 -8.86
C GLY A 89 -36.35 -6.04 -8.62
N ARG A 90 -36.22 -7.31 -9.01
CA ARG A 90 -37.19 -8.35 -8.64
C ARG A 90 -36.95 -8.73 -7.19
N PRO A 91 -37.99 -9.03 -6.40
CA PRO A 91 -37.80 -9.59 -5.05
C PRO A 91 -36.98 -10.88 -5.08
N ASN A 92 -37.03 -11.63 -6.19
CA ASN A 92 -36.13 -12.75 -6.46
C ASN A 92 -35.38 -12.54 -7.79
N PRO A 93 -34.06 -12.29 -7.76
CA PRO A 93 -33.24 -12.09 -8.96
C PRO A 93 -33.01 -13.37 -9.78
N PHE A 94 -33.39 -14.55 -9.29
CA PHE A 94 -33.19 -15.85 -9.95
C PHE A 94 -34.48 -16.50 -10.47
N ALA A 95 -35.64 -15.85 -10.33
CA ALA A 95 -36.85 -16.34 -10.96
C ALA A 95 -36.73 -16.27 -12.49
N SER A 96 -37.22 -17.28 -13.21
CA SER A 96 -37.28 -17.24 -14.68
C SER A 96 -38.10 -16.05 -15.17
N PHE A 97 -37.84 -15.60 -16.40
CA PHE A 97 -38.61 -14.52 -17.03
C PHE A 97 -40.05 -14.95 -17.30
#